data_AF-A0A3G4VK56-F1
#
_entry.id   AF-A0A3G4VK56-F1
#
_cell.length_a   1.000
_cell.length_b   1.000
_cell.length_c   1.000
_cell.angle_alpha   90.00
_cell.angle_beta   90.00
_cell.angle_gamma   90.00
#
_symmetry.space_group_name_H-M   'P 1'
#
loop_
_entity.id
_entity.type
_entity.pdbx_description
1 polymer ?
#
loop_
_entity_poly.entity_id
_entity_poly.type
_entity_poly.pdbx_seq_one_letter_code
_entity_poly.pdbx_strand_id
1 'polypeptide(L)'
;MGRPELPVSQPSRPAGILATGLRGVRRTAGISYAELAATARFSRQTLRRAASGNTVPEAAVVVAYEQGCGADPAPLLVLWKRARIDKEQRSREAKH
;
A
#
# COMPACT_ATOMS: atom_id res chain seq x y z
N MET A 1 -7.48 -9.08 -21.32
CA MET A 1 -6.49 -7.99 -21.10
C MET A 1 -7.04 -7.05 -20.04
N GLY A 2 -6.42 -7.03 -18.86
CA GLY A 2 -6.97 -6.41 -17.66
C GLY A 2 -6.78 -4.89 -17.66
N ARG A 3 -7.85 -4.17 -17.36
CA ARG A 3 -7.95 -2.72 -17.19
C ARG A 3 -6.68 -2.14 -16.52
N PRO A 4 -6.02 -1.14 -17.12
CA PRO A 4 -4.78 -0.59 -16.59
C PRO A 4 -5.01 -0.12 -15.14
N GLU A 5 -4.07 -0.45 -14.25
CA GLU A 5 -4.11 0.03 -12.88
C GLU A 5 -4.18 1.56 -12.91
N LEU A 6 -5.24 2.13 -12.31
CA LEU A 6 -5.41 3.58 -12.25
C LEU A 6 -4.13 4.21 -11.66
N PRO A 7 -3.70 5.38 -12.20
CA PRO A 7 -2.56 6.09 -11.67
C PRO A 7 -2.77 6.35 -10.18
N VAL A 8 -1.70 6.18 -9.40
CA VAL A 8 -1.70 6.50 -7.98
C VAL A 8 -2.12 7.97 -7.86
N SER A 9 -3.20 8.26 -7.13
CA SER A 9 -3.84 9.58 -7.18
C SER A 9 -2.90 10.72 -6.78
N GLN A 10 -1.92 10.46 -5.92
CA GLN A 10 -0.98 11.46 -5.40
C GLN A 10 0.42 10.85 -5.20
N PRO A 11 1.18 10.61 -6.28
CA PRO A 11 2.41 9.81 -6.25
C PRO A 11 3.54 10.49 -5.45
N SER A 12 3.54 11.82 -5.39
CA SER A 12 4.49 12.62 -4.59
C SER A 12 4.15 12.68 -3.10
N ARG A 13 2.95 12.25 -2.69
CA ARG A 13 2.61 12.16 -1.26
C ARG A 13 3.20 10.90 -0.64
N PRO A 14 3.51 10.90 0.67
CA PRO A 14 3.98 9.72 1.39
C PRO A 14 3.09 8.49 1.20
N ALA A 15 1.77 8.66 1.16
CA ALA A 15 0.82 7.58 0.86
C ALA A 15 0.96 7.03 -0.57
N GLY A 16 1.25 7.90 -1.56
CA GLY A 16 1.50 7.50 -2.94
C GLY A 16 2.85 6.82 -3.15
N ILE A 17 3.89 7.27 -2.44
CA ILE A 17 5.20 6.61 -2.43
C ILE A 17 5.06 5.18 -1.87
N LEU A 18 4.37 5.03 -0.73
CA LEU A 18 4.06 3.72 -0.16
C LEU A 18 3.27 2.84 -1.15
N ALA A 19 2.23 3.39 -1.78
CA ALA A 19 1.41 2.65 -2.75
C ALA A 19 2.22 2.20 -3.97
N THR A 20 3.15 3.04 -4.43
CA THR A 20 4.08 2.71 -5.52
C THR A 20 5.02 1.58 -5.11
N GLY A 21 5.56 1.62 -3.89
CA GLY A 21 6.37 0.55 -3.32
C GLY A 21 5.63 -0.78 -3.28
N LEU A 22 4.40 -0.80 -2.73
CA LEU A 22 3.55 -2.00 -2.69
C LEU A 22 3.31 -2.59 -4.09
N ARG A 23 2.96 -1.75 -5.08
CA ARG A 23 2.79 -2.22 -6.46
C ARG A 23 4.07 -2.77 -7.06
N GLY A 24 5.21 -2.15 -6.74
CA GLY A 24 6.53 -2.60 -7.17
C GLY A 24 6.84 -4.01 -6.68
N VAL A 25 6.69 -4.25 -5.37
CA VAL A 25 6.94 -5.57 -4.76
C VAL A 25 6.01 -6.64 -5.32
N ARG A 26 4.71 -6.35 -5.45
CA ARG A 26 3.76 -7.28 -6.09
C ARG A 26 4.14 -7.61 -7.53
N ARG A 27 4.55 -6.59 -8.30
CA ARG A 27 4.95 -6.78 -9.70
C ARG A 27 6.21 -7.64 -9.81
N THR A 28 7.18 -7.45 -8.91
CA THR A 28 8.38 -8.29 -8.81
C THR A 28 8.03 -9.73 -8.42
N ALA A 29 7.09 -9.92 -7.49
CA ALA A 29 6.62 -11.24 -7.09
C ALA A 29 5.78 -11.95 -8.18
N GLY A 30 5.27 -11.20 -9.17
CA GLY A 30 4.50 -11.77 -10.29
C GLY A 30 3.08 -12.23 -9.93
N ILE A 31 2.59 -11.91 -8.73
CA ILE A 31 1.28 -12.38 -8.25
C ILE A 31 0.15 -11.38 -8.46
N SER A 32 -1.06 -11.91 -8.65
CA SER A 32 -2.28 -11.11 -8.71
C SER A 32 -2.75 -10.67 -7.32
N TYR A 33 -3.60 -9.64 -7.24
CA TYR A 33 -4.25 -9.28 -5.97
C TYR A 33 -5.07 -10.43 -5.39
N ALA A 34 -5.58 -11.34 -6.22
CA ALA A 34 -6.35 -12.50 -5.77
C ALA A 34 -5.47 -13.52 -5.05
N GLU A 35 -4.32 -13.85 -5.62
CA GLU A 35 -3.32 -14.72 -5.00
C GLU A 35 -2.75 -14.09 -3.73
N LEU A 36 -2.45 -12.79 -3.77
CA LEU A 36 -2.02 -12.07 -2.58
C LEU A 36 -3.10 -12.08 -1.49
N ALA A 37 -4.38 -11.97 -1.83
CA ALA A 37 -5.46 -12.06 -0.83
C ALA A 37 -5.70 -13.48 -0.30
N ALA A 38 -5.19 -14.50 -0.98
CA ALA A 38 -5.24 -15.88 -0.48
C ALA A 38 -4.16 -16.13 0.58
N THR A 39 -3.00 -15.46 0.46
CA THR A 39 -1.88 -15.58 1.40
C THR A 39 -1.91 -14.51 2.49
N ALA A 40 -2.24 -13.27 2.13
CA ALA A 40 -2.51 -12.20 3.07
C ALA A 40 -3.90 -12.39 3.66
N ARG A 41 -4.03 -12.31 5.00
CA ARG A 41 -5.31 -12.43 5.74
C ARG A 41 -6.27 -11.25 5.52
N PHE A 42 -6.24 -10.62 4.34
CA PHE A 42 -6.96 -9.41 3.97
C PHE A 42 -7.69 -9.60 2.64
N SER A 43 -8.82 -8.89 2.48
CA SER A 43 -9.58 -8.93 1.25
C SER A 43 -8.82 -8.28 0.08
N ARG A 44 -9.09 -8.76 -1.15
CA ARG A 44 -8.62 -8.13 -2.39
C ARG A 44 -8.91 -6.62 -2.43
N GLN A 45 -10.08 -6.21 -1.95
CA GLN A 45 -10.47 -4.80 -1.95
C GLN A 45 -9.60 -3.97 -1.03
N THR A 46 -9.26 -4.49 0.16
CA THR A 46 -8.36 -3.84 1.12
C THR A 46 -6.97 -3.66 0.52
N LEU A 47 -6.42 -4.71 -0.09
CA LEU A 47 -5.09 -4.67 -0.72
C LEU A 47 -5.04 -3.69 -1.90
N ARG A 48 -6.08 -3.69 -2.74
CA ARG A 48 -6.17 -2.76 -3.88
C ARG A 48 -6.31 -1.31 -3.43
N ARG A 49 -7.03 -1.07 -2.32
CA ARG A 49 -7.15 0.26 -1.70
C ARG A 49 -5.82 0.70 -1.11
N ALA A 50 -5.07 -0.18 -0.44
CA ALA A 50 -3.74 0.12 0.07
C ALA A 50 -2.78 0.54 -1.06
N ALA A 51 -2.86 -0.13 -2.21
CA ALA A 51 -2.09 0.18 -3.41
C ALA A 51 -2.66 1.34 -4.26
N SER A 52 -3.69 2.07 -3.80
CA SER A 52 -4.25 3.22 -4.52
C SER A 52 -3.55 4.54 -4.21
N GLY A 53 -2.91 4.64 -3.04
CA GLY A 53 -2.34 5.89 -2.52
C GLY A 53 -3.36 6.90 -2.00
N ASN A 54 -4.66 6.56 -2.00
CA ASN A 54 -5.71 7.45 -1.47
C ASN A 54 -5.82 7.41 0.06
N THR A 55 -5.41 6.29 0.68
CA THR A 55 -5.49 6.10 2.13
C THR A 55 -4.22 5.44 2.63
N VAL A 56 -3.77 5.82 3.82
CA VAL A 56 -2.68 5.09 4.49
C VAL A 56 -3.25 3.81 5.12
N PRO A 57 -2.79 2.62 4.69
CA PRO A 57 -3.22 1.34 5.25
C PRO A 57 -2.68 1.15 6.68
N GLU A 58 -3.12 0.09 7.36
CA GLU A 58 -2.54 -0.29 8.64
C GLU A 58 -1.20 -1.02 8.46
N ALA A 59 -0.34 -1.01 9.48
CA ALA A 59 0.96 -1.70 9.43
C ALA A 59 0.79 -3.20 9.13
N ALA A 60 -0.24 -3.83 9.72
CA ALA A 60 -0.54 -5.25 9.48
C ALA A 60 -0.81 -5.55 7.99
N VAL A 61 -1.47 -4.63 7.28
CA VAL A 61 -1.71 -4.78 5.82
C VAL A 61 -0.40 -4.71 5.06
N VAL A 62 0.51 -3.80 5.41
CA VAL A 62 1.82 -3.67 4.76
C VAL A 62 2.66 -4.93 4.99
N VAL A 63 2.71 -5.42 6.23
CA VAL A 63 3.46 -6.65 6.57
C VAL A 63 2.90 -7.86 5.81
N ALA A 64 1.57 -8.06 5.84
CA ALA A 64 0.96 -9.17 5.14
C ALA A 64 1.14 -9.08 3.61
N TYR A 65 1.22 -7.87 3.07
CA TYR A 65 1.48 -7.64 1.64
C TYR A 65 2.89 -8.12 1.26
N GLU A 66 3.90 -7.65 2.00
CA GLU A 66 5.30 -8.00 1.76
C GLU A 66 5.56 -9.49 2.00
N GLN A 67 5.03 -10.05 3.10
CA GLN A 67 5.12 -11.49 3.37
C GLN A 67 4.42 -12.32 2.29
N GLY A 68 3.24 -11.90 1.84
CA GLY A 68 2.51 -12.57 0.77
C GLY A 68 3.22 -12.49 -0.59
N CYS A 69 4.09 -11.51 -0.79
CA CYS A 69 4.96 -11.37 -1.95
C CYS A 69 6.36 -11.99 -1.75
N GLY A 70 6.67 -12.52 -0.56
CA GLY A 70 8.00 -13.06 -0.23
C GLY A 70 9.10 -12.00 -0.07
N ALA A 71 8.73 -10.75 0.22
CA ALA A 71 9.65 -9.63 0.42
C ALA A 71 9.80 -9.25 1.90
N ASP A 72 10.89 -8.53 2.21
CA ASP A 72 11.12 -8.02 3.56
C ASP A 72 10.24 -6.80 3.85
N PRO A 73 9.44 -6.81 4.93
CA PRO A 73 8.56 -5.70 5.25
C PRO A 73 9.26 -4.46 5.80
N ALA A 74 10.50 -4.54 6.26
CA ALA A 74 11.19 -3.42 6.92
C ALA A 74 11.28 -2.14 6.05
N PRO A 75 11.74 -2.19 4.77
CA PRO A 75 11.82 -0.99 3.93
C PRO A 75 10.46 -0.34 3.72
N LEU A 76 9.41 -1.13 3.48
CA LEU A 76 8.06 -0.61 3.30
C LEU A 76 7.45 -0.06 4.59
N LEU A 77 7.77 -0.66 5.74
CA LEU A 77 7.33 -0.15 7.04
C LEU A 77 7.92 1.23 7.36
N VAL A 78 9.14 1.52 6.90
CA VAL A 78 9.72 2.87 7.01
C VAL A 78 8.91 3.88 6.19
N LEU A 79 8.54 3.54 4.96
CA LEU A 79 7.67 4.38 4.12
C LEU A 79 6.27 4.54 4.75
N TRP A 80 5.74 3.48 5.35
CA TRP A 80 4.46 3.49 6.05
C TRP A 80 4.47 4.44 7.25
N LYS A 81 5.52 4.46 8.06
CA LYS A 81 5.65 5.41 9.18
C LYS A 81 5.58 6.85 8.69
N ARG A 82 6.29 7.19 7.62
CA ARG A 82 6.24 8.52 6.99
C ARG A 82 4.83 8.86 6.50
N ALA A 83 4.16 7.90 5.87
CA ALA A 83 2.78 8.07 5.42
C ALA A 83 1.79 8.29 6.56
N ARG A 84 1.95 7.56 7.68
CA ARG A 84 1.11 7.73 8.87
C ARG A 84 1.28 9.11 9.50
N ILE A 85 2.51 9.61 9.59
CA ILE A 85 2.79 10.94 10.11
C ILE A 85 2.11 12.00 9.23
N ASP A 86 2.28 11.97 7.90
CA ASP A 86 1.61 12.91 6.97
C ASP A 86 0.08 12.86 7.10
N LYS A 87 -0.50 11.66 7.22
CA LYS A 87 -1.94 11.49 7.45
C LYS A 87 -2.39 12.15 8.75
N GLU A 88 -1.63 11.97 9.83
CA GLU A 88 -1.98 12.55 11.12
C GLU A 88 -1.86 14.08 11.12
N GLN A 89 -0.81 14.63 10.50
CA GLN A 89 -0.64 16.08 10.34
C GLN A 89 -1.83 16.70 9.59
N ARG A 90 -2.22 16.14 8.45
CA ARG A 90 -3.39 16.63 7.70
C ARG A 90 -4.70 16.52 8.46
N SER A 91 -4.87 15.46 9.26
CA SER A 91 -6.08 15.31 10.06
C SER A 91 -6.20 16.38 11.16
N ARG A 92 -5.06 16.92 11.61
CA ARG A 92 -5.00 18.06 12.52
C ARG A 92 -5.22 19.38 11.77
N GLU A 93 -4.62 19.55 10.59
CA GLU A 93 -4.80 20.74 9.74
C GLU A 93 -6.24 20.91 9.25
N ALA A 94 -6.93 19.83 8.88
CA ALA A 94 -8.32 19.88 8.42
C ALA A 94 -9.35 20.16 9.54
N LYS A 95 -8.91 20.23 10.79
CA LYS A 95 -9.73 20.57 11.96
C LYS A 95 -9.58 22.04 12.39
N HIS A 96 -8.76 22.81 11.70
CA HIS A 96 -8.55 24.24 11.91
C HIS A 96 -9.25 25.04 10.79
#